data_AF-Q658X4-F1
#
_entry.id   AF-Q658X4-F1
#
_cell.length_a   1.000
_cell.length_b   1.000
_cell.length_c   1.000
_cell.angle_alpha   90.00
_cell.angle_beta   90.00
_cell.angle_gamma   90.00
#
_symmetry.space_group_name_H-M   'P 1'
#
loop_
_entity.id
_entity.type
_entity.pdbx_description
1 polymer ?
#
loop_
_entity_poly.entity_id
_entity_poly.type
_entity_poly.pdbx_seq_one_letter_code
_entity_poly.pdbx_strand_id
1 'polypeptide(L)'
;TLVWDTPYHTVWDCDFSTGKIGWFLGGQLNVSVNCLDQHVRKSPESVALIWERDEPGTEVRITYRELLETTCRLANTLKRHGVHRGDRVAIYMPVSPLAVAAMLACARIGAVHTVIFAGFSAESLAGRINDVGEPINCEAWEWLHRVVGDSRCTLVDTWWQTETGGICIAPRPSEEGAEILPAMAMRPFFGIVPVLMDEKGSVVEGSNVSGALCISQAWPGMARTIYGDHQRFVDAYFKAYPGYYFTGDGAYRTEGGYYQITGRMDDVINISGHRLGTAEIEDAIADHPAVPESAVIGYPHDIKGEAAFAFIVVKDSAGDSDVVVQELKSMVATKIAKYAVPDEILVVKRLPKTRSGKVMRRLLRKIITSEAQELGDTTTLEDPSIIAEILSVYQKCKDKQAAAK
;
A
#
# COMPACT_ATOMS: atom_id res chain seq x y z
N THR A 1 -9.23 19.27 -17.68
CA THR A 1 -10.21 18.46 -18.43
C THR A 1 -9.47 17.61 -19.44
N LEU A 2 -9.90 16.36 -19.66
CA LEU A 2 -9.30 15.48 -20.67
C LEU A 2 -9.75 15.89 -22.07
N VAL A 3 -8.83 15.78 -23.03
CA VAL A 3 -9.08 15.94 -24.47
C VAL A 3 -9.48 14.58 -25.03
N TRP A 4 -10.64 14.55 -25.67
CA TRP A 4 -11.20 13.36 -26.33
C TRP A 4 -11.12 13.55 -27.84
N ASP A 5 -10.63 12.54 -28.55
CA ASP A 5 -10.67 12.46 -30.01
C ASP A 5 -12.10 12.19 -30.49
N THR A 6 -12.85 11.39 -29.73
CA THR A 6 -14.29 11.16 -29.92
C THR A 6 -14.97 11.22 -28.56
N PRO A 7 -16.05 12.01 -28.39
CA PRO A 7 -16.76 12.08 -27.12
C PRO A 7 -17.41 10.74 -26.78
N TYR A 8 -17.45 10.41 -25.49
CA TYR A 8 -18.22 9.26 -25.01
C TYR A 8 -19.71 9.52 -25.08
N HIS A 9 -20.50 8.46 -25.25
CA HIS A 9 -21.97 8.54 -25.24
C HIS A 9 -22.57 7.97 -23.95
N THR A 10 -21.84 7.11 -23.21
CA THR A 10 -22.29 6.52 -21.95
C THR A 10 -21.22 6.73 -20.88
N VAL A 11 -21.59 7.33 -19.75
CA VAL A 11 -20.64 7.65 -18.67
C VAL A 11 -20.17 6.39 -17.95
N TRP A 12 -21.07 5.46 -17.62
CA TRP A 12 -20.72 4.21 -16.95
C TRP A 12 -21.74 3.10 -17.24
N ASP A 13 -21.27 1.85 -17.18
CA ASP A 13 -22.03 0.61 -17.30
C ASP A 13 -21.26 -0.45 -16.48
N CYS A 14 -21.65 -0.62 -15.22
CA CYS A 14 -20.92 -1.45 -14.26
C CYS A 14 -21.84 -2.45 -13.56
N ASP A 15 -21.32 -3.65 -13.32
CA ASP A 15 -21.98 -4.72 -12.59
C ASP A 15 -20.93 -5.53 -11.81
N PHE A 16 -20.96 -5.41 -10.48
CA PHE A 16 -20.06 -6.10 -9.58
C PHE A 16 -20.31 -7.61 -9.49
N SER A 17 -21.51 -8.09 -9.82
CA SER A 17 -21.79 -9.54 -9.79
C SER A 17 -21.02 -10.30 -10.87
N THR A 18 -20.74 -9.63 -11.99
CA THR A 18 -19.99 -10.19 -13.12
C THR A 18 -18.58 -9.62 -13.26
N GLY A 19 -18.18 -8.65 -12.42
CA GLY A 19 -16.92 -7.93 -12.57
C GLY A 19 -16.86 -7.02 -13.80
N LYS A 20 -17.99 -6.75 -14.44
CA LYS A 20 -18.07 -5.88 -15.63
C LYS A 20 -17.93 -4.42 -15.21
N ILE A 21 -16.83 -3.76 -15.58
CA ILE A 21 -16.59 -2.35 -15.22
C ILE A 21 -16.36 -1.52 -16.49
N GLY A 22 -17.36 -0.73 -16.90
CA GLY A 22 -17.30 0.16 -18.06
C GLY A 22 -17.43 1.63 -17.67
N TRP A 23 -16.52 2.48 -18.15
CA TRP A 23 -16.56 3.93 -17.97
C TRP A 23 -16.25 4.64 -19.30
N PHE A 24 -16.98 5.72 -19.58
CA PHE A 24 -16.85 6.58 -20.75
C PHE A 24 -16.93 5.81 -22.09
N LEU A 25 -17.93 4.94 -22.21
CA LEU A 25 -18.11 4.08 -23.39
C LEU A 25 -18.39 4.90 -24.66
N GLY A 26 -17.83 4.42 -25.77
CA GLY A 26 -17.83 5.09 -27.06
C GLY A 26 -16.79 6.19 -27.20
N GLY A 27 -16.20 6.64 -26.08
CA GLY A 27 -15.18 7.68 -26.10
C GLY A 27 -13.83 7.15 -26.60
N GLN A 28 -13.12 7.99 -27.33
CA GLN A 28 -11.75 7.73 -27.76
C GLN A 28 -10.86 8.87 -27.32
N LEU A 29 -9.71 8.53 -26.72
CA LEU A 29 -8.69 9.46 -26.31
C LEU A 29 -7.31 8.81 -26.39
N ASN A 30 -6.27 9.63 -26.34
CA ASN A 30 -4.90 9.16 -26.19
C ASN A 30 -4.25 9.74 -24.93
N VAL A 31 -3.72 8.88 -24.07
CA VAL A 31 -3.08 9.28 -22.80
C VAL A 31 -1.85 10.13 -23.06
N SER A 32 -1.00 9.75 -24.02
CA SER A 32 0.22 10.52 -24.36
C SER A 32 -0.11 11.92 -24.88
N VAL A 33 -1.19 12.07 -25.67
CA VAL A 33 -1.66 13.38 -26.15
C VAL A 33 -2.14 14.27 -25.00
N ASN A 34 -2.86 13.67 -24.04
CA ASN A 34 -3.30 14.36 -22.83
C ASN A 34 -2.11 14.71 -21.90
N CYS A 35 -1.08 13.88 -21.82
CA CYS A 35 0.07 14.14 -20.96
C CYS A 35 1.11 15.07 -21.60
N LEU A 36 1.21 15.15 -22.94
CA LEU A 36 2.30 15.85 -23.62
C LEU A 36 1.81 16.87 -24.65
N ASP A 37 1.19 16.43 -25.74
CA ASP A 37 0.92 17.27 -26.92
C ASP A 37 0.12 18.54 -26.57
N GLN A 38 -0.90 18.43 -25.72
CA GLN A 38 -1.69 19.60 -25.32
C GLN A 38 -0.89 20.63 -24.53
N HIS A 39 0.11 20.17 -23.75
CA HIS A 39 0.97 21.02 -22.95
C HIS A 39 2.06 21.66 -23.81
N VAL A 40 2.63 20.90 -24.76
CA VAL A 40 3.58 21.43 -25.75
C VAL A 40 2.98 22.55 -26.59
N ARG A 41 1.70 22.45 -26.98
CA ARG A 41 1.01 23.53 -27.71
C ARG A 41 0.89 24.83 -26.91
N LYS A 42 0.83 24.75 -25.59
CA LYS A 42 0.62 25.91 -24.70
C LYS A 42 1.94 26.48 -24.16
N SER A 43 2.82 25.60 -23.71
CA SER A 43 4.03 25.97 -22.96
C SER A 43 5.13 24.91 -23.18
N PRO A 44 5.74 24.87 -24.37
CA PRO A 44 6.69 23.80 -24.75
C PRO A 44 7.95 23.78 -23.90
N GLU A 45 8.41 24.95 -23.45
CA GLU A 45 9.64 25.10 -22.65
C GLU A 45 9.41 24.92 -21.14
N SER A 46 8.17 24.68 -20.71
CA SER A 46 7.91 24.36 -19.32
C SER A 46 8.52 23.01 -18.98
N VAL A 47 9.15 22.92 -17.80
CA VAL A 47 9.74 21.69 -17.28
C VAL A 47 8.63 20.69 -16.99
N ALA A 48 8.70 19.52 -17.62
CA ALA A 48 7.79 18.40 -17.41
C ALA A 48 8.32 17.44 -16.35
N LEU A 49 9.63 17.17 -16.35
CA LEU A 49 10.29 16.28 -15.39
C LEU A 49 11.52 16.98 -14.80
N ILE A 50 11.67 16.86 -13.48
CA ILE A 50 12.90 17.13 -12.77
C ILE A 50 13.44 15.77 -12.33
N TRP A 51 14.59 15.38 -12.86
CA TRP A 51 15.23 14.12 -12.53
C TRP A 51 16.46 14.37 -11.68
N GLU A 52 16.32 14.14 -10.39
CA GLU A 52 17.44 14.06 -9.47
C GLU A 52 18.14 12.71 -9.65
N ARG A 53 19.44 12.75 -9.97
CA ARG A 53 20.26 11.54 -10.03
C ARG A 53 20.84 11.28 -8.64
N ASP A 54 21.42 10.10 -8.48
CA ASP A 54 21.97 9.65 -7.19
C ASP A 54 23.05 10.59 -6.63
N GLU A 55 23.80 11.29 -7.50
CA GLU A 55 24.77 12.31 -7.09
C GLU A 55 24.08 13.65 -6.79
N PRO A 56 24.18 14.18 -5.56
CA PRO A 56 23.56 15.45 -5.19
C PRO A 56 23.98 16.60 -6.12
N GLY A 57 23.01 17.41 -6.55
CA GLY A 57 23.26 18.59 -7.40
C GLY A 57 23.42 18.27 -8.90
N THR A 58 23.14 17.03 -9.33
CA THR A 58 23.19 16.63 -10.75
C THR A 58 21.81 16.55 -11.40
N GLU A 59 20.90 17.44 -10.97
CA GLU A 59 19.53 17.48 -11.45
C GLU A 59 19.46 17.73 -12.97
N VAL A 60 18.55 17.02 -13.63
CA VAL A 60 18.25 17.22 -15.05
C VAL A 60 16.81 17.66 -15.18
N ARG A 61 16.62 18.85 -15.77
CA ARG A 61 15.30 19.37 -16.13
C ARG A 61 14.99 19.02 -17.58
N ILE A 62 13.83 18.41 -17.80
CA ILE A 62 13.36 18.01 -19.14
C ILE A 62 12.06 18.73 -19.41
N THR A 63 12.02 19.47 -20.51
CA THR A 63 10.86 20.23 -20.96
C THR A 63 9.80 19.32 -21.56
N TYR A 64 8.55 19.82 -21.64
CA TYR A 64 7.48 19.12 -22.37
C TYR A 64 7.87 18.84 -23.82
N ARG A 65 8.56 19.76 -24.49
CA ARG A 65 9.05 19.59 -25.86
C ARG A 65 10.01 18.40 -25.97
N GLU A 66 11.04 18.35 -25.12
CA GLU A 66 12.04 17.28 -25.13
C GLU A 66 11.44 15.91 -24.78
N LEU A 67 10.52 15.88 -23.80
CA LEU A 67 9.82 14.66 -23.42
C LEU A 67 8.91 14.15 -24.54
N LEU A 68 8.19 15.04 -25.24
CA LEU A 68 7.38 14.67 -26.40
C LEU A 68 8.24 14.15 -27.54
N GLU A 69 9.37 14.80 -27.84
CA GLU A 69 10.28 14.34 -28.88
C GLU A 69 10.83 12.95 -28.59
N THR A 70 11.30 12.72 -27.36
CA THR A 70 11.80 11.41 -26.91
C THR A 70 10.71 10.35 -26.99
N THR A 71 9.51 10.67 -26.51
CA THR A 71 8.34 9.78 -26.56
C THR A 71 7.98 9.41 -28.00
N CYS A 72 7.97 10.38 -28.93
CA CYS A 72 7.67 10.13 -30.34
C CYS A 72 8.73 9.27 -31.01
N ARG A 73 10.02 9.51 -30.72
CA ARG A 73 11.13 8.69 -31.23
C ARG A 73 10.99 7.25 -30.76
N LEU A 74 10.76 7.01 -29.46
CA LEU A 74 10.54 5.67 -28.90
C LEU A 74 9.31 4.99 -29.50
N ALA A 75 8.19 5.71 -29.62
CA ALA A 75 6.96 5.19 -30.21
C ALA A 75 7.17 4.72 -31.66
N ASN A 76 7.92 5.50 -32.46
CA ASN A 76 8.26 5.12 -33.82
C ASN A 76 9.23 3.93 -33.88
N THR A 77 10.17 3.85 -32.95
CA THR A 77 11.06 2.68 -32.82
C THR A 77 10.27 1.42 -32.49
N LEU A 78 9.36 1.46 -31.51
CA LEU A 78 8.48 0.33 -31.17
C LEU A 78 7.66 -0.13 -32.38
N LYS A 79 7.05 0.81 -33.12
CA LYS A 79 6.32 0.50 -34.36
C LYS A 79 7.21 -0.16 -35.41
N ARG A 80 8.44 0.32 -35.62
CA ARG A 80 9.40 -0.29 -36.57
C ARG A 80 9.79 -1.71 -36.19
N HIS A 81 9.79 -2.02 -34.90
CA HIS A 81 10.02 -3.38 -34.38
C HIS A 81 8.74 -4.23 -34.31
N GLY A 82 7.64 -3.79 -34.93
CA GLY A 82 6.42 -4.58 -35.06
C GLY A 82 5.52 -4.57 -33.83
N VAL A 83 5.64 -3.58 -32.95
CA VAL A 83 4.69 -3.39 -31.84
C VAL A 83 3.42 -2.71 -32.35
N HIS A 84 2.29 -3.36 -32.11
CA HIS A 84 0.95 -2.92 -32.50
C HIS A 84 0.10 -2.57 -31.27
N ARG A 85 -1.08 -2.00 -31.53
CA ARG A 85 -2.09 -1.76 -30.49
C ARG A 85 -2.49 -3.09 -29.84
N GLY A 86 -2.47 -3.14 -28.51
CA GLY A 86 -2.79 -4.34 -27.72
C GLY A 86 -1.59 -5.22 -27.40
N ASP A 87 -0.44 -5.03 -28.06
CA ASP A 87 0.78 -5.75 -27.71
C ASP A 87 1.29 -5.35 -26.34
N ARG A 88 1.89 -6.30 -25.64
CA ARG A 88 2.47 -6.08 -24.30
C ARG A 88 3.94 -5.72 -24.44
N VAL A 89 4.35 -4.64 -23.79
CA VAL A 89 5.76 -4.19 -23.76
C VAL A 89 6.24 -4.19 -22.32
N ALA A 90 7.16 -5.10 -22.00
CA ALA A 90 7.82 -5.10 -20.70
C ALA A 90 8.83 -3.95 -20.62
N ILE A 91 8.76 -3.18 -19.54
CA ILE A 91 9.68 -2.08 -19.27
C ILE A 91 10.45 -2.41 -18.00
N TYR A 92 11.73 -2.71 -18.15
CA TYR A 92 12.65 -2.99 -17.06
C TYR A 92 13.75 -1.93 -17.05
N MET A 93 13.48 -0.82 -16.37
CA MET A 93 14.36 0.34 -16.31
C MET A 93 14.35 0.95 -14.91
N PRO A 94 15.46 1.58 -14.47
CA PRO A 94 15.48 2.37 -13.24
C PRO A 94 14.59 3.62 -13.38
N VAL A 95 14.30 4.26 -12.24
CA VAL A 95 13.57 5.54 -12.18
C VAL A 95 14.34 6.59 -12.97
N SER A 96 13.86 6.88 -14.18
CA SER A 96 14.54 7.75 -15.13
C SER A 96 13.54 8.37 -16.11
N PRO A 97 13.89 9.52 -16.73
CA PRO A 97 13.04 10.14 -17.75
C PRO A 97 12.77 9.24 -18.95
N LEU A 98 13.73 8.37 -19.30
CA LEU A 98 13.56 7.40 -20.37
C LEU A 98 12.48 6.36 -20.03
N ALA A 99 12.36 5.95 -18.77
CA ALA A 99 11.29 5.06 -18.31
C ALA A 99 9.92 5.71 -18.49
N VAL A 100 9.78 6.99 -18.12
CA VAL A 100 8.55 7.77 -18.33
C VAL A 100 8.23 7.88 -19.82
N ALA A 101 9.21 8.24 -20.65
CA ALA A 101 9.03 8.34 -22.09
C ALA A 101 8.66 7.00 -22.74
N ALA A 102 9.18 5.87 -22.26
CA ALA A 102 8.84 4.54 -22.75
C ALA A 102 7.40 4.14 -22.40
N MET A 103 6.94 4.43 -21.18
CA MET A 103 5.54 4.23 -20.79
C MET A 103 4.60 5.07 -21.67
N LEU A 104 4.91 6.36 -21.84
CA LEU A 104 4.13 7.27 -22.68
C LEU A 104 4.17 6.85 -24.15
N ALA A 105 5.29 6.30 -24.64
CA ALA A 105 5.40 5.80 -26.01
C ALA A 105 4.51 4.58 -26.25
N CYS A 106 4.47 3.65 -25.30
CA CYS A 106 3.54 2.50 -25.35
C CYS A 106 2.09 2.98 -25.37
N ALA A 107 1.72 3.87 -24.45
CA ALA A 107 0.38 4.44 -24.38
C ALA A 107 0.01 5.22 -25.66
N ARG A 108 0.97 5.92 -26.28
CA ARG A 108 0.79 6.67 -27.52
C ARG A 108 0.37 5.77 -28.68
N ILE A 109 0.95 4.59 -28.79
CA ILE A 109 0.68 3.64 -29.88
C ILE A 109 -0.40 2.62 -29.54
N GLY A 110 -0.96 2.69 -28.32
CA GLY A 110 -1.96 1.76 -27.82
C GLY A 110 -1.42 0.40 -27.39
N ALA A 111 -0.11 0.29 -27.15
CA ALA A 111 0.50 -0.88 -26.53
C ALA A 111 0.26 -0.86 -25.00
N VAL A 112 0.26 -2.02 -24.38
CA VAL A 112 0.07 -2.20 -22.93
C VAL A 112 1.43 -2.34 -22.29
N HIS A 113 1.89 -1.31 -21.59
CA HIS A 113 3.16 -1.40 -20.87
C HIS A 113 3.02 -2.19 -19.57
N THR A 114 4.00 -3.05 -19.28
CA THR A 114 4.14 -3.74 -18.00
C THR A 114 5.46 -3.29 -17.39
N VAL A 115 5.37 -2.39 -16.41
CA VAL A 115 6.56 -1.86 -15.73
C VAL A 115 6.99 -2.84 -14.65
N ILE A 116 8.24 -3.26 -14.72
CA ILE A 116 8.86 -4.21 -13.81
C ILE A 116 9.91 -3.43 -13.03
N PHE A 117 9.79 -3.45 -11.71
CA PHE A 117 10.75 -2.75 -10.85
C PHE A 117 12.15 -3.33 -11.06
N ALA A 118 13.15 -2.47 -11.30
CA ALA A 118 14.53 -2.82 -11.66
C ALA A 118 15.30 -3.63 -10.59
N GLY A 119 14.65 -3.92 -9.46
CA GLY A 119 15.20 -4.68 -8.35
C GLY A 119 14.87 -6.17 -8.31
N PHE A 120 14.01 -6.67 -9.20
CA PHE A 120 13.53 -8.05 -9.17
C PHE A 120 14.53 -9.07 -9.75
N SER A 121 14.50 -10.32 -9.24
CA SER A 121 15.28 -11.43 -9.81
C SER A 121 14.59 -12.02 -11.05
N ALA A 122 15.33 -12.86 -11.80
CA ALA A 122 14.83 -13.54 -13.01
C ALA A 122 13.57 -14.40 -12.78
N GLU A 123 13.33 -14.86 -11.56
CA GLU A 123 12.14 -15.65 -11.18
C GLU A 123 10.95 -14.75 -10.80
N SER A 124 11.18 -13.62 -10.11
CA SER A 124 10.12 -12.63 -9.84
C SER A 124 9.69 -11.87 -11.10
N LEU A 125 10.55 -11.84 -12.14
CA LEU A 125 10.29 -11.36 -13.51
C LEU A 125 9.13 -12.10 -14.19
N ALA A 126 8.81 -13.33 -13.79
CA ALA A 126 7.65 -14.09 -14.26
C ALA A 126 6.37 -13.83 -13.43
N GLY A 127 6.46 -13.04 -12.36
CA GLY A 127 5.55 -13.06 -11.22
C GLY A 127 4.54 -11.92 -11.12
N ARG A 128 4.92 -10.72 -10.64
CA ARG A 128 3.95 -9.83 -9.95
C ARG A 128 4.37 -8.34 -9.90
N ILE A 129 3.39 -7.48 -9.60
CA ILE A 129 3.50 -6.06 -9.20
C ILE A 129 2.79 -5.91 -7.83
N ASN A 130 3.38 -5.16 -6.89
CA ASN A 130 2.73 -4.49 -5.74
C ASN A 130 3.75 -3.56 -5.04
N ASP A 131 3.50 -2.25 -4.87
CA ASP A 131 3.71 -1.52 -3.59
C ASP A 131 3.32 -0.01 -3.56
N VAL A 132 3.25 0.51 -2.31
CA VAL A 132 2.90 1.81 -1.68
C VAL A 132 1.52 1.79 -0.97
N GLY A 133 1.50 2.06 0.36
CA GLY A 133 0.27 2.31 1.14
C GLY A 133 0.16 1.63 2.52
N GLU A 134 1.14 1.78 3.43
CA GLU A 134 0.98 1.33 4.83
C GLU A 134 0.37 2.43 5.73
N PRO A 135 -0.35 2.07 6.81
CA PRO A 135 -0.77 3.04 7.83
C PRO A 135 0.45 3.79 8.40
N ILE A 136 0.34 5.11 8.49
CA ILE A 136 1.34 5.95 9.15
C ILE A 136 0.96 6.14 10.62
N ASN A 137 1.86 5.84 11.55
CA ASN A 137 1.61 6.07 12.97
C ASN A 137 1.68 7.58 13.33
N CYS A 138 1.11 7.94 14.47
CA CYS A 138 1.03 9.34 14.93
C CYS A 138 2.40 10.00 15.11
N GLU A 139 3.38 9.31 15.69
CA GLU A 139 4.72 9.87 15.93
C GLU A 139 5.42 10.21 14.60
N ALA A 140 5.39 9.29 13.63
CA ALA A 140 5.96 9.46 12.31
C ALA A 140 5.26 10.59 11.55
N TRP A 141 3.93 10.68 11.66
CA TRP A 141 3.15 11.78 11.10
C TRP A 141 3.56 13.13 11.71
N GLU A 142 3.64 13.21 13.04
CA GLU A 142 4.04 14.44 13.74
C GLU A 142 5.47 14.86 13.40
N TRP A 143 6.39 13.91 13.33
CA TRP A 143 7.77 14.16 12.93
C TRP A 143 7.84 14.69 11.50
N LEU A 144 7.13 14.06 10.55
CA LEU A 144 7.10 14.51 9.16
C LEU A 144 6.52 15.93 9.05
N HIS A 145 5.46 16.21 9.79
CA HIS A 145 4.82 17.53 9.79
C HIS A 145 5.75 18.60 10.37
N ARG A 146 6.38 18.33 11.53
CA ARG A 146 7.19 19.31 12.26
C ARG A 146 8.58 19.49 11.65
N VAL A 147 9.27 18.40 11.31
CA VAL A 147 10.68 18.44 10.90
C VAL A 147 10.82 18.70 9.40
N VAL A 148 10.09 17.94 8.57
CA VAL A 148 10.18 18.08 7.11
C VAL A 148 9.25 19.20 6.62
N GLY A 149 8.02 19.21 7.13
CA GLY A 149 7.02 20.21 6.78
C GLY A 149 7.21 21.56 7.46
N ASP A 150 8.14 21.68 8.43
CA ASP A 150 8.37 22.88 9.24
C ASP A 150 7.07 23.44 9.87
N SER A 151 6.12 22.54 10.17
CA SER A 151 4.75 22.84 10.63
C SER A 151 3.93 23.78 9.71
N ARG A 152 4.35 23.94 8.44
CA ARG A 152 3.70 24.78 7.43
C ARG A 152 2.99 23.98 6.36
N CYS A 153 3.43 22.74 6.13
CA CYS A 153 2.90 21.87 5.09
C CYS A 153 1.78 20.99 5.62
N THR A 154 0.62 21.00 4.95
CA THR A 154 -0.43 20.01 5.22
C THR A 154 0.03 18.62 4.80
N LEU A 155 -0.01 17.66 5.73
CA LEU A 155 0.15 16.24 5.39
C LEU A 155 -1.18 15.65 4.96
N VAL A 156 -1.15 14.90 3.86
CA VAL A 156 -2.31 14.21 3.30
C VAL A 156 -2.01 12.73 3.31
N ASP A 157 -2.57 12.02 4.28
CA ASP A 157 -2.52 10.56 4.32
C ASP A 157 -3.48 10.00 3.26
N THR A 158 -2.93 9.34 2.24
CA THR A 158 -3.71 8.89 1.08
C THR A 158 -3.82 7.37 1.09
N TRP A 159 -5.00 6.84 1.39
CA TRP A 159 -5.27 5.42 1.26
C TRP A 159 -5.80 5.09 -0.14
N TRP A 160 -5.18 4.08 -0.76
CA TRP A 160 -5.55 3.48 -2.05
C TRP A 160 -4.82 2.15 -2.24
N GLN A 161 -5.10 1.47 -3.35
CA GLN A 161 -4.47 0.21 -3.71
C GLN A 161 -4.13 0.20 -5.20
N THR A 162 -3.28 -0.74 -5.62
CA THR A 162 -2.99 -0.95 -7.06
C THR A 162 -4.29 -1.09 -7.85
N GLU A 163 -5.26 -1.81 -7.31
CA GLU A 163 -6.55 -2.11 -7.91
C GLU A 163 -7.53 -0.95 -7.89
N THR A 164 -7.30 0.08 -7.07
CA THR A 164 -8.14 1.28 -7.09
C THR A 164 -7.70 2.28 -8.16
N GLY A 165 -6.46 2.16 -8.64
CA GLY A 165 -5.84 2.99 -9.68
C GLY A 165 -5.53 4.43 -9.27
N GLY A 166 -6.01 4.87 -8.10
CA GLY A 166 -5.78 6.21 -7.56
C GLY A 166 -6.34 6.34 -6.15
N ILE A 167 -6.13 7.52 -5.56
CA ILE A 167 -6.49 7.85 -4.17
C ILE A 167 -7.99 7.63 -3.94
N CYS A 168 -8.33 6.86 -2.91
CA CYS A 168 -9.71 6.58 -2.55
C CYS A 168 -10.18 7.33 -1.31
N ILE A 169 -9.33 7.44 -0.28
CA ILE A 169 -9.65 8.14 0.97
C ILE A 169 -8.44 9.01 1.33
N ALA A 170 -8.68 10.30 1.57
CA ALA A 170 -7.65 11.26 1.94
C ALA A 170 -8.24 12.49 2.67
N PRO A 171 -7.45 13.19 3.52
CA PRO A 171 -7.92 14.43 4.17
C PRO A 171 -8.30 15.54 3.18
N ARG A 172 -7.71 15.49 1.97
CA ARG A 172 -7.88 16.46 0.88
C ARG A 172 -8.28 15.75 -0.43
N PRO A 173 -9.06 16.42 -1.30
CA PRO A 173 -9.62 17.77 -1.17
C PRO A 173 -10.73 17.83 -0.12
N SER A 174 -10.84 18.98 0.53
CA SER A 174 -11.90 19.33 1.48
C SER A 174 -12.04 20.85 1.50
N GLU A 175 -13.05 21.38 2.18
CA GLU A 175 -13.25 22.82 2.31
C GLU A 175 -12.01 23.52 2.90
N GLU A 176 -11.83 24.79 2.54
CA GLU A 176 -10.74 25.59 3.09
C GLU A 176 -10.87 25.69 4.61
N GLY A 177 -9.77 25.46 5.33
CA GLY A 177 -9.78 25.41 6.80
C GLY A 177 -10.35 24.13 7.43
N ALA A 178 -10.85 23.17 6.65
CA ALA A 178 -11.30 21.88 7.20
C ALA A 178 -10.16 21.18 7.96
N GLU A 179 -10.51 20.60 9.12
CA GLU A 179 -9.57 19.93 10.01
C GLU A 179 -8.94 18.69 9.35
N ILE A 180 -7.72 18.41 9.76
CA ILE A 180 -6.97 17.21 9.40
C ILE A 180 -6.54 16.55 10.68
N LEU A 181 -7.06 15.35 10.90
CA LEU A 181 -6.67 14.52 12.03
C LEU A 181 -5.37 13.80 11.66
N PRO A 182 -4.34 13.84 12.53
CA PRO A 182 -3.09 13.11 12.32
C PRO A 182 -3.34 11.61 12.09
N ALA A 183 -2.48 10.99 11.26
CA ALA A 183 -2.49 9.55 11.01
C ALA A 183 -3.85 8.96 10.58
N MET A 184 -4.66 9.75 9.88
CA MET A 184 -5.99 9.34 9.43
C MET A 184 -6.22 9.70 7.97
N ALA A 185 -6.68 8.73 7.18
CA ALA A 185 -7.07 8.94 5.78
C ALA A 185 -8.34 9.82 5.67
N MET A 186 -9.23 9.76 6.65
CA MET A 186 -10.41 10.62 6.80
C MET A 186 -11.50 10.46 5.73
N ARG A 187 -11.44 11.23 4.64
CA ARG A 187 -12.62 11.52 3.81
C ARG A 187 -12.57 10.73 2.51
N PRO A 188 -13.68 10.13 2.05
CA PRO A 188 -13.70 9.51 0.74
C PRO A 188 -13.53 10.56 -0.36
N PHE A 189 -12.77 10.20 -1.39
CA PHE A 189 -12.60 11.01 -2.58
C PHE A 189 -13.86 11.02 -3.45
N PHE A 190 -13.93 11.91 -4.43
CA PHE A 190 -15.09 12.01 -5.31
C PHE A 190 -15.41 10.69 -6.02
N GLY A 191 -16.67 10.26 -5.92
CA GLY A 191 -17.14 9.01 -6.53
C GLY A 191 -16.80 7.75 -5.73
N ILE A 192 -16.10 7.86 -4.60
CA ILE A 192 -15.84 6.74 -3.70
C ILE A 192 -16.91 6.74 -2.60
N VAL A 193 -17.58 5.59 -2.44
CA VAL A 193 -18.61 5.40 -1.40
C VAL A 193 -18.20 4.21 -0.54
N PRO A 194 -17.41 4.44 0.53
CA PRO A 194 -16.97 3.39 1.43
C PRO A 194 -18.13 2.94 2.32
N VAL A 195 -18.16 1.65 2.63
CA VAL A 195 -19.04 1.02 3.61
C VAL A 195 -18.24 0.06 4.46
N LEU A 196 -18.69 -0.17 5.70
CA LEU A 196 -18.09 -1.15 6.60
C LEU A 196 -19.02 -2.35 6.71
N MET A 197 -18.47 -3.55 6.58
CA MET A 197 -19.21 -4.81 6.73
C MET A 197 -18.89 -5.47 8.06
N ASP A 198 -19.91 -6.02 8.71
CA ASP A 198 -19.74 -6.88 9.89
C ASP A 198 -19.30 -8.30 9.50
N GLU A 199 -19.15 -9.17 10.51
CA GLU A 199 -18.77 -10.57 10.32
C GLU A 199 -19.82 -11.41 9.59
N LYS A 200 -21.08 -10.96 9.58
CA LYS A 200 -22.19 -11.61 8.90
C LYS A 200 -22.33 -11.11 7.46
N GLY A 201 -21.49 -10.16 7.03
CA GLY A 201 -21.54 -9.52 5.72
C GLY A 201 -22.66 -8.51 5.55
N SER A 202 -23.19 -7.97 6.66
CA SER A 202 -24.17 -6.90 6.65
C SER A 202 -23.48 -5.53 6.79
N VAL A 203 -24.02 -4.51 6.12
CA VAL A 203 -23.52 -3.15 6.23
C VAL A 203 -23.74 -2.64 7.65
N VAL A 204 -22.67 -2.13 8.26
CA VAL A 204 -22.72 -1.49 9.57
C VAL A 204 -23.07 -0.01 9.40
N GLU A 205 -24.24 0.36 9.91
CA GLU A 205 -24.73 1.73 9.92
C GLU A 205 -24.21 2.51 11.14
N GLY A 206 -24.29 3.84 11.08
CA GLY A 206 -23.94 4.73 12.18
C GLY A 206 -22.45 5.03 12.31
N SER A 207 -22.07 5.59 13.45
CA SER A 207 -20.71 6.05 13.72
C SER A 207 -20.08 5.30 14.90
N ASN A 208 -18.76 5.44 15.05
CA ASN A 208 -17.93 4.70 16.02
C ASN A 208 -18.04 3.18 15.81
N VAL A 209 -17.89 2.76 14.56
CA VAL A 209 -18.03 1.36 14.14
C VAL A 209 -16.81 0.91 13.35
N SER A 210 -16.44 -0.35 13.51
CA SER A 210 -15.35 -1.00 12.77
C SER A 210 -15.89 -2.14 11.93
N GLY A 211 -15.23 -2.42 10.80
CA GLY A 211 -15.58 -3.55 9.96
C GLY A 211 -14.66 -3.70 8.77
N ALA A 212 -14.97 -4.69 7.93
CA ALA A 212 -14.30 -4.87 6.65
C ALA A 212 -14.65 -3.70 5.72
N LEU A 213 -13.65 -3.01 5.20
CA LEU A 213 -13.83 -1.89 4.29
C LEU A 213 -14.21 -2.41 2.91
N CYS A 214 -15.36 -1.95 2.42
CA CYS A 214 -15.82 -2.21 1.06
C CYS A 214 -16.18 -0.89 0.37
N ILE A 215 -16.26 -0.90 -0.95
CA ILE A 215 -16.76 0.23 -1.75
C ILE A 215 -18.05 -0.22 -2.44
N SER A 216 -19.13 0.54 -2.25
CA SER A 216 -20.48 0.14 -2.68
C SER A 216 -20.83 0.49 -4.12
N GLN A 217 -19.96 1.23 -4.82
CA GLN A 217 -20.18 1.58 -6.22
C GLN A 217 -18.86 1.55 -6.99
N ALA A 218 -18.93 1.29 -8.29
CA ALA A 218 -17.76 1.40 -9.16
C ALA A 218 -17.28 2.86 -9.27
N TRP A 219 -15.98 3.05 -9.54
CA TRP A 219 -15.39 4.36 -9.80
C TRP A 219 -14.49 4.31 -11.05
N PRO A 220 -14.20 5.46 -11.69
CA PRO A 220 -13.50 5.49 -12.97
C PRO A 220 -12.12 4.82 -12.95
N GLY A 221 -11.35 4.98 -11.86
CA GLY A 221 -9.96 4.50 -11.74
C GLY A 221 -9.79 3.00 -11.46
N MET A 222 -10.86 2.30 -11.11
CA MET A 222 -10.82 0.90 -10.66
C MET A 222 -10.14 -0.06 -11.67
N ALA A 223 -9.47 -1.10 -11.20
CA ALA A 223 -9.04 -2.19 -12.06
C ALA A 223 -10.24 -2.83 -12.79
N ARG A 224 -9.99 -3.32 -14.00
CA ARG A 224 -11.05 -3.90 -14.86
C ARG A 224 -11.05 -5.42 -14.86
N THR A 225 -9.90 -6.03 -14.59
CA THR A 225 -9.72 -7.49 -14.55
C THR A 225 -8.31 -7.80 -14.04
N ILE A 226 -8.06 -9.07 -13.70
CA ILE A 226 -6.72 -9.67 -13.72
C ILE A 226 -6.46 -10.19 -15.14
N TYR A 227 -5.28 -9.90 -15.69
CA TYR A 227 -4.93 -10.28 -17.05
C TYR A 227 -4.93 -11.81 -17.21
N GLY A 228 -5.71 -12.30 -18.20
CA GLY A 228 -5.83 -13.74 -18.48
C GLY A 228 -6.72 -14.52 -17.52
N ASP A 229 -7.24 -13.90 -16.46
CA ASP A 229 -8.01 -14.59 -15.41
C ASP A 229 -9.06 -13.67 -14.76
N HIS A 230 -10.15 -13.44 -15.48
CA HIS A 230 -11.24 -12.59 -14.99
C HIS A 230 -11.99 -13.23 -13.81
N GLN A 231 -12.08 -14.57 -13.77
CA GLN A 231 -12.79 -15.25 -12.68
C GLN A 231 -12.07 -15.02 -11.35
N ARG A 232 -10.73 -15.05 -11.35
CA ARG A 232 -9.96 -14.70 -10.14
C ARG A 232 -10.18 -13.26 -9.70
N PHE A 233 -10.39 -12.31 -10.63
CA PHE A 233 -10.76 -10.94 -10.27
C PHE A 233 -12.12 -10.90 -9.57
N VAL A 234 -13.12 -11.62 -10.10
CA VAL A 234 -14.44 -11.73 -9.46
C VAL A 234 -14.33 -12.36 -8.07
N ASP A 235 -13.64 -13.49 -7.97
CA ASP A 235 -13.48 -14.25 -6.72
C ASP A 235 -12.70 -13.47 -5.66
N ALA A 236 -11.68 -12.72 -6.04
CA ALA A 236 -10.84 -11.98 -5.11
C ALA A 236 -11.54 -10.74 -4.52
N TYR A 237 -12.27 -9.98 -5.35
CA TYR A 237 -12.73 -8.64 -4.95
C TYR A 237 -14.25 -8.52 -4.75
N PHE A 238 -15.07 -9.43 -5.27
CA PHE A 238 -16.54 -9.27 -5.24
C PHE A 238 -17.28 -10.43 -4.58
N LYS A 239 -16.64 -11.60 -4.44
CA LYS A 239 -17.28 -12.80 -3.89
C LYS A 239 -17.51 -12.73 -2.38
N ALA A 240 -16.57 -12.14 -1.64
CA ALA A 240 -16.64 -12.05 -0.18
C ALA A 240 -17.88 -11.26 0.28
N TYR A 241 -18.18 -10.17 -0.42
CA TYR A 241 -19.34 -9.31 -0.15
C TYR A 241 -20.07 -9.00 -1.47
N PRO A 242 -20.99 -9.87 -1.90
CA PRO A 242 -21.69 -9.71 -3.17
C PRO A 242 -22.38 -8.34 -3.30
N GLY A 243 -22.16 -7.66 -4.43
CA GLY A 243 -22.66 -6.30 -4.66
C GLY A 243 -21.74 -5.19 -4.18
N TYR A 244 -20.58 -5.53 -3.60
CA TYR A 244 -19.57 -4.58 -3.12
C TYR A 244 -18.18 -4.98 -3.61
N TYR A 245 -17.28 -4.00 -3.73
CA TYR A 245 -15.86 -4.26 -3.89
C TYR A 245 -15.20 -4.37 -2.51
N PHE A 246 -14.66 -5.54 -2.20
CA PHE A 246 -13.89 -5.78 -0.98
C PHE A 246 -12.44 -5.35 -1.17
N THR A 247 -11.95 -4.48 -0.29
CA THR A 247 -10.58 -3.97 -0.37
C THR A 247 -9.57 -4.93 0.27
N GLY A 248 -10.02 -5.84 1.14
CA GLY A 248 -9.13 -6.63 1.98
C GLY A 248 -8.60 -5.90 3.21
N ASP A 249 -8.99 -4.63 3.42
CA ASP A 249 -8.62 -3.83 4.58
C ASP A 249 -9.77 -3.73 5.59
N GLY A 250 -9.42 -3.56 6.86
CA GLY A 250 -10.32 -3.15 7.92
C GLY A 250 -10.30 -1.64 8.08
N ALA A 251 -11.41 -1.06 8.52
CA ALA A 251 -11.47 0.34 8.85
C ALA A 251 -12.42 0.64 10.01
N TYR A 252 -12.15 1.74 10.69
CA TYR A 252 -12.98 2.36 11.70
C TYR A 252 -13.60 3.65 11.15
N ARG A 253 -14.90 3.85 11.39
CA ARG A 253 -15.61 5.10 11.08
C ARG A 253 -15.92 5.86 12.36
N THR A 254 -15.37 7.06 12.49
CA THR A 254 -15.56 7.94 13.66
C THR A 254 -16.95 8.54 13.73
N GLU A 255 -17.29 9.18 14.86
CA GLU A 255 -18.49 10.02 15.03
C GLU A 255 -18.67 11.05 13.91
N GLY A 256 -17.58 11.73 13.54
CA GLY A 256 -17.53 12.70 12.44
C GLY A 256 -17.58 12.08 11.03
N GLY A 257 -17.71 10.76 10.91
CA GLY A 257 -17.77 10.04 9.64
C GLY A 257 -16.42 9.86 8.94
N TYR A 258 -15.31 10.11 9.64
CA TYR A 258 -13.96 9.91 9.10
C TYR A 258 -13.57 8.44 9.16
N TYR A 259 -12.84 7.99 8.13
CA TYR A 259 -12.32 6.64 8.03
C TYR A 259 -10.86 6.59 8.47
N GLN A 260 -10.57 5.66 9.38
CA GLN A 260 -9.22 5.25 9.74
C GLN A 260 -9.01 3.81 9.28
N ILE A 261 -7.92 3.56 8.58
CA ILE A 261 -7.58 2.23 8.09
C ILE A 261 -6.85 1.49 9.21
N THR A 262 -7.38 0.33 9.62
CA THR A 262 -6.83 -0.46 10.73
C THR A 262 -5.86 -1.54 10.25
N GLY A 263 -5.63 -1.63 8.94
CA GLY A 263 -4.72 -2.58 8.30
C GLY A 263 -5.44 -3.67 7.52
N ARG A 264 -4.69 -4.69 7.09
CA ARG A 264 -5.25 -5.82 6.33
C ARG A 264 -6.14 -6.66 7.23
N MET A 265 -7.30 -7.07 6.71
CA MET A 265 -8.19 -8.01 7.40
C MET A 265 -7.52 -9.38 7.62
N ASP A 266 -6.60 -9.77 6.72
CA ASP A 266 -5.79 -10.98 6.87
C ASP A 266 -4.79 -10.89 8.04
N ASP A 267 -4.50 -9.67 8.51
CA ASP A 267 -3.64 -9.37 9.65
C ASP A 267 -4.45 -9.08 10.94
N VAL A 268 -5.78 -9.23 10.92
CA VAL A 268 -6.60 -9.17 12.15
C VAL A 268 -6.40 -10.45 12.97
N ILE A 269 -6.12 -10.30 14.25
CA ILE A 269 -5.90 -11.40 15.20
C ILE A 269 -7.16 -11.57 16.05
N ASN A 270 -7.56 -12.82 16.32
CA ASN A 270 -8.65 -13.16 17.22
C ASN A 270 -8.11 -13.74 18.54
N ILE A 271 -8.03 -12.90 19.57
CA ILE A 271 -7.50 -13.26 20.88
C ILE A 271 -8.66 -13.42 21.86
N SER A 272 -8.95 -14.67 22.26
CA SER A 272 -10.04 -15.00 23.19
C SER A 272 -11.42 -14.49 22.75
N GLY A 273 -11.69 -14.44 21.45
CA GLY A 273 -12.93 -13.93 20.88
C GLY A 273 -12.93 -12.42 20.58
N HIS A 274 -11.86 -11.69 20.92
CA HIS A 274 -11.70 -10.27 20.58
C HIS A 274 -10.91 -10.13 19.28
N ARG A 275 -11.49 -9.43 18.30
CA ARG A 275 -10.82 -9.11 17.04
C ARG A 275 -10.05 -7.81 17.17
N LEU A 276 -8.78 -7.86 16.83
CA LEU A 276 -7.86 -6.75 16.96
C LEU A 276 -6.98 -6.63 15.71
N GLY A 277 -6.88 -5.44 15.14
CA GLY A 277 -5.90 -5.17 14.09
C GLY A 277 -4.48 -5.19 14.67
N THR A 278 -3.51 -5.75 13.94
CA THR A 278 -2.10 -5.66 14.34
C THR A 278 -1.62 -4.21 14.46
N ALA A 279 -2.13 -3.31 13.60
CA ALA A 279 -1.78 -1.89 13.60
C ALA A 279 -2.10 -1.21 14.93
N GLU A 280 -3.19 -1.58 15.61
CA GLU A 280 -3.57 -0.99 16.89
C GLU A 280 -2.52 -1.30 17.99
N ILE A 281 -2.02 -2.54 18.02
CA ILE A 281 -0.93 -2.94 18.92
C ILE A 281 0.37 -2.24 18.52
N GLU A 282 0.67 -2.20 17.21
CA GLU A 282 1.88 -1.55 16.67
C GLU A 282 1.93 -0.06 17.06
N ASP A 283 0.81 0.67 16.93
CA ASP A 283 0.67 2.07 17.32
C ASP A 283 0.89 2.26 18.84
N ALA A 284 0.29 1.40 19.66
CA ALA A 284 0.48 1.45 21.11
C ALA A 284 1.95 1.22 21.51
N ILE A 285 2.68 0.37 20.78
CA ILE A 285 4.12 0.12 20.97
C ILE A 285 4.96 1.29 20.45
N ALA A 286 4.60 1.87 19.30
CA ALA A 286 5.35 2.95 18.65
C ALA A 286 5.44 4.21 19.53
N ASP A 287 4.45 4.46 20.38
CA ASP A 287 4.48 5.60 21.32
C ASP A 287 5.60 5.50 22.39
N HIS A 288 6.31 4.37 22.47
CA HIS A 288 7.45 4.23 23.37
C HIS A 288 8.72 4.84 22.75
N PRO A 289 9.39 5.82 23.40
CA PRO A 289 10.47 6.59 22.79
C PRO A 289 11.71 5.77 22.41
N ALA A 290 11.88 4.59 23.00
CA ALA A 290 12.96 3.66 22.68
C ALA A 290 12.70 2.79 21.43
N VAL A 291 11.48 2.74 20.90
CA VAL A 291 11.06 1.79 19.86
C VAL A 291 10.71 2.52 18.56
N PRO A 292 11.67 2.67 17.62
CA PRO A 292 11.40 3.33 16.34
C PRO A 292 10.53 2.50 15.39
N GLU A 293 10.56 1.17 15.52
CA GLU A 293 9.82 0.28 14.61
C GLU A 293 9.27 -0.93 15.36
N SER A 294 8.04 -1.30 15.01
CA SER A 294 7.37 -2.49 15.51
C SER A 294 6.65 -3.23 14.38
N ALA A 295 6.49 -4.54 14.55
CA ALA A 295 5.62 -5.35 13.72
C ALA A 295 4.95 -6.41 14.57
N VAL A 296 3.64 -6.54 14.46
CA VAL A 296 2.85 -7.50 15.22
C VAL A 296 2.24 -8.52 14.27
N ILE A 297 2.20 -9.77 14.71
CA ILE A 297 1.54 -10.87 14.00
C ILE A 297 0.66 -11.67 14.95
N GLY A 298 -0.36 -12.32 14.39
CA GLY A 298 -1.08 -13.38 15.09
C GLY A 298 -0.35 -14.71 14.95
N TYR A 299 -0.36 -15.52 16.01
CA TYR A 299 0.07 -16.91 15.95
C TYR A 299 -0.89 -17.83 16.72
N PRO A 300 -0.99 -19.12 16.34
CA PRO A 300 -1.87 -20.07 17.02
C PRO A 300 -1.52 -20.22 18.50
N HIS A 301 -2.53 -20.22 19.37
CA HIS A 301 -2.38 -20.38 20.81
C HIS A 301 -3.48 -21.30 21.36
N ASP A 302 -3.09 -22.39 22.05
CA ASP A 302 -4.01 -23.47 22.48
C ASP A 302 -5.22 -22.99 23.29
N ILE A 303 -5.04 -22.00 24.17
CA ILE A 303 -6.10 -21.47 25.04
C ILE A 303 -6.85 -20.29 24.40
N LYS A 304 -6.12 -19.33 23.82
CA LYS A 304 -6.69 -18.06 23.35
C LYS A 304 -7.24 -18.13 21.91
N GLY A 305 -7.03 -19.25 21.22
CA GLY A 305 -7.22 -19.37 19.76
C GLY A 305 -6.02 -18.80 19.03
N GLU A 306 -5.87 -17.48 19.07
CA GLU A 306 -4.65 -16.79 18.64
C GLU A 306 -4.07 -15.92 19.76
N ALA A 307 -2.79 -15.61 19.65
CA ALA A 307 -2.10 -14.63 20.49
C ALA A 307 -1.29 -13.67 19.61
N ALA A 308 -0.98 -12.49 20.16
CA ALA A 308 -0.13 -11.52 19.49
C ALA A 308 1.35 -11.80 19.79
N PHE A 309 2.18 -11.74 18.76
CA PHE A 309 3.64 -11.76 18.84
C PHE A 309 4.17 -10.46 18.25
N ALA A 310 4.99 -9.73 19.00
CA ALA A 310 5.57 -8.47 18.54
C ALA A 310 7.07 -8.61 18.24
N PHE A 311 7.51 -8.00 17.15
CA PHE A 311 8.90 -7.76 16.83
C PHE A 311 9.17 -6.28 17.01
N ILE A 312 10.23 -5.92 17.73
CA ILE A 312 10.59 -4.52 17.96
C ILE A 312 12.04 -4.26 17.60
N VAL A 313 12.29 -3.08 17.04
CA VAL A 313 13.63 -2.50 16.92
C VAL A 313 13.77 -1.50 18.05
N VAL A 314 14.91 -1.51 18.74
CA VAL A 314 15.19 -0.63 19.88
C VAL A 314 16.38 0.28 19.53
N LYS A 315 16.31 1.55 19.92
CA LYS A 315 17.42 2.51 19.69
C LYS A 315 18.68 2.07 20.44
N ASP A 316 19.86 2.30 19.85
CA ASP A 316 21.15 2.00 20.49
C ASP A 316 21.36 2.75 21.81
N SER A 317 20.66 3.88 22.00
CA SER A 317 20.68 4.69 23.22
C SER A 317 19.69 4.23 24.28
N ALA A 318 18.84 3.24 23.99
CA ALA A 318 17.94 2.67 24.96
C ALA A 318 18.73 1.82 25.96
N GLY A 319 18.29 1.82 27.22
CA GLY A 319 18.89 1.01 28.28
C GLY A 319 18.64 -0.49 28.09
N ASP A 320 18.44 -1.20 29.20
CA ASP A 320 18.19 -2.64 29.18
C ASP A 320 16.93 -3.00 28.36
N SER A 321 17.09 -3.84 27.35
CA SER A 321 16.00 -4.27 26.46
C SER A 321 14.90 -5.02 27.19
N ASP A 322 15.22 -5.74 28.28
CA ASP A 322 14.22 -6.48 29.05
C ASP A 322 13.30 -5.52 29.81
N VAL A 323 13.83 -4.38 30.27
CA VAL A 323 13.04 -3.31 30.91
C VAL A 323 12.07 -2.70 29.89
N VAL A 324 12.57 -2.36 28.69
CA VAL A 324 11.74 -1.82 27.60
C VAL A 324 10.60 -2.78 27.27
N VAL A 325 10.86 -4.09 27.19
CA VAL A 325 9.82 -5.10 26.92
C VAL A 325 8.72 -5.11 28.00
N GLN A 326 9.07 -4.97 29.29
CA GLN A 326 8.07 -4.90 30.37
C GLN A 326 7.25 -3.60 30.33
N GLU A 327 7.89 -2.48 30.01
CA GLU A 327 7.23 -1.20 29.83
C GLU A 327 6.22 -1.24 28.68
N LEU A 328 6.61 -1.85 27.54
CA LEU A 328 5.73 -2.04 26.39
C LEU A 328 4.50 -2.90 26.72
N LYS A 329 4.69 -4.04 27.41
CA LYS A 329 3.57 -4.88 27.84
C LYS A 329 2.58 -4.10 28.72
N SER A 330 3.11 -3.28 29.62
CA SER A 330 2.30 -2.42 30.50
C SER A 330 1.56 -1.33 29.71
N MET A 331 2.21 -0.76 28.69
CA MET A 331 1.63 0.27 27.82
C MET A 331 0.46 -0.27 26.99
N VAL A 332 0.64 -1.42 26.34
CA VAL A 332 -0.42 -2.08 25.55
C VAL A 332 -1.60 -2.47 26.44
N ALA A 333 -1.32 -2.99 27.63
CA ALA A 333 -2.37 -3.35 28.60
C ALA A 333 -3.23 -2.14 29.02
N THR A 334 -2.61 -0.96 29.09
CA THR A 334 -3.25 0.29 29.53
C THR A 334 -4.00 0.99 28.41
N LYS A 335 -3.42 1.05 27.20
CA LYS A 335 -4.00 1.76 26.05
C LYS A 335 -5.09 0.97 25.34
N ILE A 336 -4.93 -0.35 25.24
CA ILE A 336 -5.84 -1.21 24.50
C ILE A 336 -6.62 -2.06 25.50
N ALA A 337 -6.00 -3.14 25.99
CA ALA A 337 -6.55 -4.03 27.00
C ALA A 337 -5.52 -5.10 27.39
N LYS A 338 -5.76 -5.78 28.53
CA LYS A 338 -4.92 -6.91 28.98
C LYS A 338 -4.86 -8.07 27.98
N TYR A 339 -5.92 -8.31 27.22
CA TYR A 339 -5.94 -9.40 26.23
C TYR A 339 -5.12 -9.08 24.97
N ALA A 340 -4.87 -7.79 24.68
CA ALA A 340 -4.11 -7.34 23.51
C ALA A 340 -2.60 -7.36 23.72
N VAL A 341 -2.14 -7.58 24.96
CA VAL A 341 -0.71 -7.63 25.30
C VAL A 341 -0.05 -8.78 24.54
N PRO A 342 1.01 -8.53 23.75
CA PRO A 342 1.76 -9.59 23.11
C PRO A 342 2.33 -10.56 24.15
N ASP A 343 2.11 -11.85 23.93
CA ASP A 343 2.63 -12.89 24.82
C ASP A 343 4.16 -12.90 24.76
N GLU A 344 4.69 -12.78 23.55
CA GLU A 344 6.11 -12.66 23.27
C GLU A 344 6.43 -11.37 22.52
N ILE A 345 7.53 -10.73 22.93
CA ILE A 345 8.12 -9.57 22.27
C ILE A 345 9.57 -9.92 21.97
N LEU A 346 9.92 -9.98 20.68
CA LEU A 346 11.27 -10.28 20.22
C LEU A 346 11.97 -8.99 19.78
N VAL A 347 13.09 -8.70 20.43
CA VAL A 347 13.96 -7.58 20.04
C VAL A 347 14.82 -8.02 18.85
N VAL A 348 14.70 -7.31 17.73
CA VAL A 348 15.46 -7.55 16.50
C VAL A 348 16.21 -6.29 16.09
N LYS A 349 17.26 -6.44 15.28
CA LYS A 349 18.04 -5.29 14.79
C LYS A 349 17.28 -4.46 13.76
N ARG A 350 16.46 -5.11 12.93
CA ARG A 350 15.68 -4.51 11.84
C ARG A 350 14.57 -5.47 11.42
N LEU A 351 13.53 -4.94 10.79
CA LEU A 351 12.39 -5.72 10.29
C LEU A 351 12.60 -6.13 8.81
N PRO A 352 12.01 -7.25 8.36
CA PRO A 352 12.09 -7.68 6.97
C PRO A 352 11.18 -6.80 6.11
N LYS A 353 11.76 -5.82 5.41
CA LYS A 353 11.02 -4.86 4.57
C LYS A 353 11.22 -5.13 3.09
N THR A 354 10.18 -4.84 2.29
CA THR A 354 10.32 -4.69 0.84
C THR A 354 11.15 -3.45 0.54
N ARG A 355 11.67 -3.33 -0.69
CA ARG A 355 12.41 -2.12 -1.12
C ARG A 355 11.60 -0.83 -1.12
N SER A 356 10.29 -0.94 -0.96
CA SER A 356 9.32 0.15 -0.85
C SER A 356 8.90 0.42 0.61
N GLY A 357 9.52 -0.26 1.56
CA GLY A 357 9.38 -0.02 3.00
C GLY A 357 8.37 -0.91 3.72
N LYS A 358 7.60 -1.74 3.00
CA LYS A 358 6.52 -2.56 3.57
C LYS A 358 7.06 -3.71 4.40
N VAL A 359 6.57 -3.90 5.63
CA VAL A 359 6.97 -5.03 6.47
C VAL A 359 6.34 -6.33 5.96
N MET A 360 7.18 -7.34 5.69
CA MET A 360 6.74 -8.66 5.22
C MET A 360 6.26 -9.56 6.38
N ARG A 361 5.12 -9.21 6.99
CA ARG A 361 4.51 -9.92 8.14
C ARG A 361 4.29 -11.42 7.89
N ARG A 362 4.02 -11.82 6.64
CA ARG A 362 3.94 -13.24 6.24
C ARG A 362 5.21 -14.03 6.61
N LEU A 363 6.39 -13.45 6.40
CA LEU A 363 7.67 -14.10 6.71
C LEU A 363 7.86 -14.21 8.23
N LEU A 364 7.56 -13.15 8.97
CA LEU A 364 7.57 -13.15 10.43
C LEU A 364 6.66 -14.25 10.99
N ARG A 365 5.45 -14.41 10.42
CA ARG A 365 4.50 -15.46 10.82
C ARG A 365 5.09 -16.85 10.60
N LYS A 366 5.67 -17.11 9.43
CA LYS A 366 6.32 -18.41 9.13
C LYS A 366 7.51 -18.73 10.01
N ILE A 367 8.28 -17.72 10.41
CA ILE A 367 9.40 -17.87 11.35
C ILE A 367 8.89 -18.40 12.70
N ILE A 368 7.78 -17.84 13.21
CA ILE A 368 7.23 -18.21 14.52
C ILE A 368 6.48 -19.55 14.47
N THR A 369 5.73 -19.83 13.40
CA THR A 369 4.98 -21.09 13.26
C THR A 369 5.86 -22.30 12.91
N SER A 370 7.18 -22.13 12.87
CA SER A 370 8.15 -23.20 12.57
C SER A 370 8.02 -23.81 11.16
N GLU A 371 7.35 -23.10 10.23
CA GLU A 371 7.32 -23.41 8.79
C GLU A 371 8.51 -22.79 8.04
N ALA A 372 9.66 -22.65 8.70
CA ALA A 372 10.83 -21.94 8.17
C ALA A 372 11.42 -22.60 6.90
N GLN A 373 11.09 -23.86 6.61
CA GLN A 373 11.50 -24.54 5.38
C GLN A 373 10.70 -24.10 4.14
N GLU A 374 9.57 -23.40 4.31
CA GLU A 374 8.71 -22.90 3.22
C GLU A 374 8.49 -21.39 3.30
N LEU A 375 9.54 -20.60 3.48
CA LEU A 375 9.44 -19.12 3.53
C LEU A 375 8.79 -18.51 2.28
N GLY A 376 8.71 -19.25 1.17
CA GLY A 376 8.16 -18.79 -0.10
C GLY A 376 9.08 -17.75 -0.73
N ASP A 377 8.51 -16.85 -1.52
CA ASP A 377 9.29 -15.81 -2.21
C ASP A 377 9.78 -14.73 -1.23
N THR A 378 11.10 -14.57 -1.14
CA THR A 378 11.81 -13.58 -0.31
C THR A 378 12.59 -12.55 -1.15
N THR A 379 12.42 -12.58 -2.48
CA THR A 379 13.23 -11.78 -3.42
C THR A 379 12.91 -10.29 -3.42
N THR A 380 11.71 -9.93 -2.94
CA THR A 380 11.27 -8.54 -2.80
C THR A 380 11.89 -7.84 -1.59
N LEU A 381 12.56 -8.59 -0.69
CA LEU A 381 13.25 -8.02 0.45
C LEU A 381 14.37 -7.09 -0.02
N GLU A 382 14.52 -6.00 0.72
CA GLU A 382 15.69 -5.13 0.59
C GLU A 382 16.98 -5.89 0.93
N ASP A 383 16.93 -6.70 2.00
CA ASP A 383 18.05 -7.50 2.47
C ASP A 383 17.57 -8.90 2.88
N PRO A 384 17.86 -9.94 2.11
CA PRO A 384 17.45 -11.31 2.44
C PRO A 384 18.12 -11.88 3.69
N SER A 385 19.31 -11.38 4.08
CA SER A 385 20.07 -11.91 5.23
C SER A 385 19.33 -11.73 6.56
N ILE A 386 18.41 -10.76 6.61
CA ILE A 386 17.61 -10.44 7.80
C ILE A 386 16.81 -11.63 8.33
N ILE A 387 16.37 -12.53 7.46
CA ILE A 387 15.59 -13.70 7.86
C ILE A 387 16.44 -14.61 8.76
N ALA A 388 17.69 -14.85 8.37
CA ALA A 388 18.62 -15.69 9.14
C ALA A 388 18.97 -15.03 10.49
N GLU A 389 19.11 -13.70 10.52
CA GLU A 389 19.33 -12.97 11.76
C GLU A 389 18.16 -13.10 12.73
N ILE A 390 16.93 -12.89 12.26
CA ILE A 390 15.73 -13.01 13.09
C ILE A 390 15.56 -14.43 13.60
N LEU A 391 15.78 -15.44 12.74
CA LEU A 391 15.77 -16.85 13.14
C LEU A 391 16.80 -17.16 14.23
N SER A 392 18.03 -16.64 14.09
CA SER A 392 19.08 -16.83 15.08
C SER A 392 18.70 -16.24 16.44
N VAL A 393 18.10 -15.05 16.44
CA VAL A 393 17.66 -14.37 17.66
C VAL A 393 16.48 -15.11 18.30
N TYR A 394 15.50 -15.54 17.50
CA TYR A 394 14.36 -16.31 17.97
C TYR A 394 14.77 -17.65 18.60
N GLN A 395 15.68 -18.39 17.95
CA GLN A 395 16.16 -19.67 18.48
C GLN A 395 16.88 -19.49 19.82
N LYS A 396 17.75 -18.47 19.96
CA LYS A 396 18.40 -18.16 21.23
C LYS A 396 17.40 -17.83 22.34
N CYS A 397 16.30 -17.16 22.00
CA CYS A 397 15.25 -16.84 22.97
C CYS A 397 14.53 -18.12 23.42
N LYS A 398 14.18 -19.02 22.48
CA LYS A 398 13.60 -20.32 22.79
C LYS A 398 14.52 -21.20 23.64
N ASP A 399 15.81 -21.25 23.32
CA ASP A 399 16.79 -22.03 24.08
C ASP A 399 16.93 -21.51 25.52
N LYS A 400 16.92 -20.19 25.72
CA LYS A 400 16.89 -19.58 27.06
C LYS A 400 15.62 -19.92 27.83
N GLN A 401 14.45 -19.87 27.19
CA GLN A 401 13.18 -20.24 27.83
C GLN A 401 13.11 -21.73 28.18
N ALA A 402 13.69 -22.59 27.33
CA ALA A 402 13.79 -24.03 27.59
C ALA A 402 14.77 -24.35 28.73
N ALA A 403 15.85 -23.57 28.87
CA ALA A 403 16.81 -23.71 29.97
C ALA A 403 16.30 -23.14 31.31
N ALA A 404 15.25 -22.31 31.29
CA ALA A 404 14.62 -21.72 32.48
C ALA A 404 13.41 -22.51 33.00
N LYS A 405 12.93 -23.51 32.24
CA LYS A 405 11.94 -24.51 32.67
C LYS A 405 12.66 -25.76 33.17
#